data_AF-A0A8K1FWM3-F1
#
_entry.id   AF-A0A8K1FWM3-F1
#
_cell.length_a   1.000
_cell.length_b   1.000
_cell.length_c   1.000
_cell.angle_alpha   90.00
_cell.angle_beta   90.00
_cell.angle_gamma   90.00
#
_symmetry.space_group_name_H-M   'P 1'
#
loop_
_entity.id
_entity.type
_entity.pdbx_description
1 polymer ?
#
loop_
_entity_poly.entity_id
_entity_poly.type
_entity_poly.pdbx_seq_one_letter_code
_entity_poly.pdbx_strand_id
1 'polypeptide(L)'
;MGTGPYTDPAVQVRDCPKEALDGARDAARQAFLKVPDAKTPQKTFTTTVQGPQEPYMQFIEHLKQALECQIDNADAREILLLKLDVENANTDCKKLLKSLPNQEPSLVKMIEACNQIGTIEHRYEAMATAFAAAKGTFGSAAVCYGCGKPGHLKKDCLARKKAKLKALDICPRCCKGRHFSNQCHSKYDSEGCPIQGNRS
;
A
#
# COMPACT_ATOMS: atom_id res chain seq x y z
N MET A 1 -4.07 -26.30 49.55
CA MET A 1 -3.03 -27.18 48.96
C MET A 1 -3.38 -28.67 49.06
N GLY A 2 -4.37 -29.10 49.85
CA GLY A 2 -4.77 -30.51 49.90
C GLY A 2 -3.69 -31.44 50.46
N THR A 3 -2.83 -30.91 51.33
CA THR A 3 -1.74 -31.64 51.97
C THR A 3 -2.06 -31.90 53.44
N GLY A 4 -1.39 -32.89 54.04
CA GLY A 4 -1.55 -33.22 55.46
C GLY A 4 -2.97 -33.73 55.78
N PRO A 5 -3.66 -33.19 56.80
CA PRO A 5 -5.00 -33.66 57.19
C PRO A 5 -6.06 -33.44 56.10
N TYR A 6 -5.80 -32.57 55.13
CA TYR A 6 -6.70 -32.26 54.02
C TYR A 6 -6.34 -33.03 52.74
N THR A 7 -5.65 -34.17 52.84
CA THR A 7 -5.37 -35.03 51.68
C THR A 7 -6.60 -35.83 51.25
N ASP A 8 -7.48 -36.15 52.20
CA ASP A 8 -8.74 -36.85 51.94
C ASP A 8 -9.82 -35.86 51.45
N PRO A 9 -10.40 -36.06 50.25
CA PRO A 9 -11.49 -35.23 49.74
C PRO A 9 -12.71 -35.17 50.66
N ALA A 10 -13.01 -36.23 51.42
CA ALA A 10 -14.12 -36.23 52.36
C ALA A 10 -13.88 -35.28 53.54
N VAL A 11 -12.62 -35.16 53.99
CA VAL A 11 -12.20 -34.22 55.04
C VAL A 11 -12.22 -32.79 54.51
N GLN A 12 -11.83 -32.57 53.25
CA GLN A 12 -11.94 -31.26 52.60
C GLN A 12 -13.39 -30.77 52.52
N VAL A 13 -14.32 -31.63 52.11
CA VAL A 13 -15.75 -31.25 51.98
C VAL A 13 -16.39 -30.94 53.33
N ARG A 14 -15.95 -31.62 54.40
CA ARG A 14 -16.49 -31.42 55.75
C ARG A 14 -15.88 -30.24 56.48
N ASP A 15 -14.55 -30.09 56.39
CA ASP A 15 -13.78 -29.22 57.31
C ASP A 15 -13.21 -27.97 56.63
N CYS A 16 -13.20 -27.87 55.29
CA CYS A 16 -12.82 -26.62 54.63
C CYS A 16 -14.01 -25.64 54.52
N PRO A 17 -13.78 -24.35 54.80
CA PRO A 17 -14.75 -23.29 54.49
C PRO A 17 -15.07 -23.26 53.00
N LYS A 18 -16.34 -22.99 52.66
CA LYS A 18 -16.79 -22.94 51.26
C LYS A 18 -16.04 -21.87 50.46
N GLU A 19 -15.70 -20.75 51.09
CA GLU A 19 -14.96 -19.65 50.50
C GLU A 19 -13.55 -20.08 50.07
N ALA A 20 -12.91 -20.97 50.84
CA ALA A 20 -11.60 -21.51 50.50
C ALA A 20 -11.68 -22.49 49.32
N LEU A 21 -12.75 -23.29 49.24
CA LEU A 21 -13.02 -24.17 48.11
C LEU A 21 -13.35 -23.38 46.84
N ASP A 22 -14.14 -22.32 46.95
CA ASP A 22 -14.46 -21.42 45.84
C ASP A 22 -13.21 -20.68 45.34
N GLY A 23 -12.38 -20.16 46.24
CA GLY A 23 -11.10 -19.54 45.88
C GLY A 23 -10.14 -20.52 45.20
N ALA A 24 -10.08 -21.78 45.67
CA ALA A 24 -9.27 -22.81 45.03
C ALA A 24 -9.81 -23.18 43.63
N ARG A 25 -11.13 -23.27 43.47
CA ARG A 25 -11.78 -23.49 42.17
C ARG A 25 -11.45 -22.36 41.20
N ASP A 26 -11.58 -21.11 41.65
CA ASP A 26 -11.37 -19.95 40.79
C ASP A 26 -9.90 -19.79 40.40
N ALA A 27 -8.97 -20.04 41.34
CA ALA A 27 -7.55 -20.11 41.06
C ALA A 27 -7.21 -21.24 40.07
N ALA A 28 -7.80 -22.43 40.24
CA ALA A 28 -7.61 -23.54 39.31
C ALA A 28 -8.15 -23.24 37.91
N ARG A 29 -9.31 -22.58 37.83
CA ARG A 29 -9.90 -22.14 36.56
C ARG A 29 -9.03 -21.10 35.86
N GLN A 30 -8.53 -20.11 36.59
CA GLN A 30 -7.62 -19.10 36.05
C GLN A 30 -6.30 -19.71 35.59
N ALA A 31 -5.73 -20.63 36.37
CA ALA A 31 -4.52 -21.35 36.01
C ALA A 31 -4.72 -22.17 34.74
N PHE A 32 -5.84 -22.89 34.62
CA PHE A 32 -6.16 -23.69 33.44
C PHE A 32 -6.28 -22.86 32.16
N LEU A 33 -6.90 -21.67 32.24
CA LEU A 33 -7.00 -20.75 31.10
C LEU A 33 -5.65 -20.17 30.64
N LYS A 34 -4.65 -20.13 31.53
CA LYS A 34 -3.29 -19.66 31.21
C LYS A 34 -2.40 -20.76 30.61
N VAL A 35 -2.77 -22.04 30.74
CA VAL A 35 -1.98 -23.15 30.19
C VAL A 35 -2.26 -23.27 28.69
N PRO A 36 -1.24 -23.09 27.82
CA PRO A 36 -1.42 -23.32 26.39
C PRO A 36 -1.74 -24.79 26.09
N ASP A 37 -2.47 -25.02 24.98
CA ASP A 37 -2.74 -26.37 24.49
C ASP A 37 -1.43 -27.12 24.24
N ALA A 38 -1.27 -28.29 24.87
CA ALA A 38 -0.02 -29.05 24.84
C ALA A 38 0.43 -29.45 23.41
N LYS A 39 -0.47 -29.38 22.43
CA LYS A 39 -0.18 -29.69 21.03
C LYS A 39 0.41 -28.52 20.24
N THR A 40 0.39 -27.29 20.75
CA THR A 40 0.86 -26.12 20.00
C THR A 40 1.97 -25.41 20.78
N PRO A 41 3.23 -25.43 20.30
CA PRO A 41 4.29 -24.66 20.93
C PRO A 41 3.92 -23.18 20.89
N GLN A 42 3.76 -22.60 22.08
CA GLN A 42 3.37 -21.20 22.23
C GLN A 42 4.48 -20.31 21.66
N LYS A 43 4.16 -19.49 20.67
CA LYS A 43 5.12 -18.54 20.12
C LYS A 43 5.42 -17.45 21.16
N THR A 44 6.69 -17.18 21.38
CA THR A 44 7.13 -16.06 22.22
C THR A 44 6.69 -14.74 21.58
N PHE A 45 6.33 -13.74 22.38
CA PHE A 45 5.94 -12.43 21.82
C PHE A 45 7.06 -11.79 20.97
N THR A 46 8.32 -12.11 21.26
CA THR A 46 9.50 -11.64 20.50
C THR A 46 9.67 -12.31 19.14
N THR A 47 9.17 -13.53 18.96
CA THR A 47 9.26 -14.29 17.69
C THR A 47 7.99 -14.23 16.86
N THR A 48 6.97 -13.53 17.36
CA THR A 48 5.70 -13.33 16.66
C THR A 48 5.88 -12.24 15.61
N VAL A 49 6.02 -12.68 14.36
CA VAL A 49 6.18 -11.83 13.17
C VAL A 49 5.07 -12.10 12.17
N GLN A 50 4.60 -11.04 11.51
CA GLN A 50 3.55 -11.16 10.50
C GLN A 50 4.07 -11.93 9.28
N GLY A 51 3.32 -12.93 8.85
CA GLY A 51 3.60 -13.66 7.62
C GLY A 51 3.52 -12.79 6.35
N PRO A 52 4.12 -13.23 5.23
CA PRO A 52 4.15 -12.46 3.98
C PRO A 52 2.76 -12.24 3.35
N GLN A 53 1.79 -13.12 3.68
CA GLN A 53 0.40 -13.01 3.22
C GLN A 53 -0.60 -13.01 4.39
N GLU A 54 -0.11 -12.94 5.63
CA GLU A 54 -0.97 -12.94 6.81
C GLU A 54 -1.67 -11.58 6.94
N PRO A 55 -3.01 -11.56 7.08
CA PRO A 55 -3.75 -10.34 7.36
C PRO A 55 -3.25 -9.69 8.66
N TYR A 56 -3.12 -8.36 8.66
CA TYR A 56 -2.58 -7.63 9.80
C TYR A 56 -3.36 -7.89 11.11
N MET A 57 -4.69 -7.99 11.02
CA MET A 57 -5.55 -8.26 12.17
C MET A 57 -5.24 -9.62 12.84
N GLN A 58 -5.00 -10.68 12.06
CA GLN A 58 -4.62 -12.00 12.61
C GLN A 58 -3.28 -11.95 13.31
N PHE A 59 -2.31 -11.24 12.75
CA PHE A 59 -1.01 -11.03 13.39
C PHE A 59 -1.16 -10.30 14.73
N ILE A 60 -1.98 -9.24 14.81
CA ILE A 60 -2.25 -8.52 16.06
C ILE A 60 -2.90 -9.43 17.10
N GLU A 61 -3.83 -10.30 16.69
CA GLU A 61 -4.48 -11.26 17.59
C GLU A 61 -3.48 -12.25 18.19
N HIS A 62 -2.60 -12.84 17.36
CA HIS A 62 -1.53 -13.72 17.82
C HIS A 62 -0.55 -13.00 18.77
N LEU A 63 -0.19 -11.75 18.46
CA LEU A 63 0.71 -10.94 19.28
C LEU A 63 0.09 -10.59 20.63
N LYS A 64 -1.19 -10.19 20.65
CA LYS A 64 -1.94 -9.93 21.89
C LYS A 64 -2.00 -11.17 22.77
N GLN A 65 -2.35 -12.31 22.18
CA GLN A 65 -2.42 -13.58 22.91
C GLN A 65 -1.06 -13.94 23.50
N ALA A 66 0.03 -13.78 22.73
CA ALA A 66 1.38 -14.05 23.21
C ALA A 66 1.76 -13.13 24.40
N LEU A 67 1.41 -11.84 24.33
CA LEU A 67 1.65 -10.86 25.41
C LEU A 67 0.81 -11.16 26.66
N GLU A 68 -0.45 -11.54 26.51
CA GLU A 68 -1.33 -11.92 27.64
C GLU A 68 -0.83 -13.15 28.38
N CYS A 69 -0.25 -14.12 27.67
CA CYS A 69 0.29 -15.32 28.29
C CYS A 69 1.65 -15.10 28.97
N GLN A 70 2.44 -14.11 28.54
CA GLN A 70 3.84 -13.95 28.96
C GLN A 70 4.07 -12.74 29.88
N ILE A 71 3.13 -11.79 29.95
CA ILE A 71 3.32 -10.52 30.66
C ILE A 71 2.10 -10.23 31.54
N ASP A 72 2.30 -10.23 32.85
CA ASP A 72 1.21 -9.96 33.80
C ASP A 72 0.83 -8.47 33.89
N ASN A 73 1.79 -7.56 33.68
CA ASN A 73 1.55 -6.11 33.76
C ASN A 73 0.79 -5.59 32.53
N ALA A 74 -0.38 -4.97 32.77
CA ALA A 74 -1.27 -4.50 31.70
C ALA A 74 -0.67 -3.35 30.87
N ASP A 75 -0.08 -2.35 31.51
CA ASP A 75 0.52 -1.20 30.84
C ASP A 75 1.72 -1.64 29.98
N ALA A 76 2.51 -2.59 30.49
CA ALA A 76 3.62 -3.17 29.74
C ALA A 76 3.13 -3.92 28.50
N ARG A 77 2.01 -4.65 28.57
CA ARG A 77 1.41 -5.31 27.40
C ARG A 77 1.01 -4.30 26.34
N GLU A 78 0.36 -3.20 26.72
CA GLU A 78 -0.07 -2.17 25.78
C GLU A 78 1.11 -1.48 25.10
N ILE A 79 2.13 -1.08 25.87
CA ILE A 79 3.34 -0.45 25.33
C ILE A 79 4.08 -1.40 24.38
N LEU A 80 4.21 -2.68 24.74
CA LEU A 80 4.87 -3.66 23.88
C LEU A 80 4.06 -3.98 22.63
N LEU A 81 2.74 -4.01 22.73
CA LEU A 81 1.87 -4.21 21.58
C LEU A 81 2.09 -3.12 20.52
N LEU A 82 2.04 -1.85 20.91
CA LEU A 82 2.19 -0.69 20.01
C LEU A 82 3.60 -0.53 19.43
N LYS A 83 4.61 -1.18 20.02
CA LYS A 83 5.97 -1.21 19.47
C LYS A 83 6.13 -2.37 18.50
N LEU A 84 5.76 -3.56 18.95
CA LEU A 84 5.97 -4.80 18.20
C LEU A 84 5.04 -4.90 17.00
N ASP A 85 3.85 -4.30 17.04
CA ASP A 85 2.92 -4.32 15.92
C ASP A 85 3.44 -3.60 14.67
N VAL A 86 4.28 -2.57 14.81
CA VAL A 86 4.95 -1.87 13.70
C VAL A 86 6.29 -2.55 13.37
N GLU A 87 7.06 -2.95 14.39
CA GLU A 87 8.38 -3.55 14.20
C GLU A 87 8.31 -4.92 13.52
N ASN A 88 7.33 -5.75 13.88
CA ASN A 88 7.19 -7.12 13.40
C ASN A 88 6.19 -7.27 12.24
N ALA A 89 5.60 -6.16 11.76
CA ALA A 89 4.77 -6.13 10.57
C ALA A 89 5.56 -6.54 9.31
N ASN A 90 4.84 -7.10 8.33
CA ASN A 90 5.38 -7.41 7.02
C ASN A 90 5.76 -6.14 6.25
N THR A 91 6.49 -6.29 5.14
CA THR A 91 7.06 -5.15 4.41
C THR A 91 6.03 -4.14 3.92
N ASP A 92 4.85 -4.61 3.52
CA ASP A 92 3.80 -3.77 2.97
C ASP A 92 3.09 -3.00 4.09
N CYS A 93 2.70 -3.70 5.16
CA CYS A 93 2.11 -3.09 6.36
C CYS A 93 3.08 -2.08 6.98
N LYS A 94 4.36 -2.44 7.14
CA LYS A 94 5.38 -1.53 7.69
C LYS A 94 5.57 -0.26 6.84
N LYS A 95 5.50 -0.35 5.51
CA LYS A 95 5.57 0.85 4.64
C LYS A 95 4.35 1.74 4.83
N LEU A 96 3.15 1.15 4.87
CA LEU A 96 1.92 1.91 5.05
C LEU A 96 1.87 2.58 6.43
N LEU A 97 2.16 1.83 7.50
CA LEU A 97 2.17 2.32 8.89
C LEU A 97 3.14 3.51 9.07
N LYS A 98 4.32 3.47 8.44
CA LYS A 98 5.28 4.58 8.44
C LYS A 98 4.82 5.81 7.63
N SER A 99 3.85 5.64 6.73
CA SER A 99 3.31 6.75 5.92
C SER A 99 2.11 7.45 6.59
N LEU A 100 1.62 6.92 7.72
CA LEU A 100 0.56 7.55 8.47
C LEU A 100 1.03 8.89 9.06
N PRO A 101 0.19 9.95 9.00
CA PRO A 101 0.58 11.30 9.43
C PRO A 101 0.71 11.46 10.95
N ASN A 102 0.20 10.50 11.73
CA ASN A 102 0.26 10.53 13.19
C ASN A 102 1.55 9.85 13.66
N GLN A 103 2.27 10.49 14.58
CA GLN A 103 3.50 9.92 15.16
C GLN A 103 3.20 8.68 16.02
N GLU A 104 2.01 8.60 16.61
CA GLU A 104 1.51 7.45 17.38
C GLU A 104 0.05 7.15 16.99
N PRO A 105 -0.18 6.44 15.87
CA PRO A 105 -1.52 6.06 15.47
C PRO A 105 -2.10 5.03 16.43
N SER A 106 -3.37 5.18 16.80
CA SER A 106 -4.10 4.16 17.56
C SER A 106 -4.15 2.83 16.80
N LEU A 107 -4.14 1.71 17.52
CA LEU A 107 -4.20 0.36 16.94
C LEU A 107 -5.35 0.18 15.92
N VAL A 108 -6.53 0.73 16.20
CA VAL A 108 -7.69 0.65 15.28
C VAL A 108 -7.37 1.28 13.92
N LYS A 109 -6.78 2.48 13.91
CA LYS A 109 -6.36 3.17 12.67
C LYS A 109 -5.28 2.38 11.93
N MET A 110 -4.37 1.72 12.64
CA MET A 110 -3.35 0.87 12.03
C MET A 110 -3.98 -0.36 11.36
N ILE A 111 -4.96 -1.00 12.02
CA ILE A 111 -5.71 -2.13 11.46
C ILE A 111 -6.49 -1.70 10.21
N GLU A 112 -7.22 -0.57 10.28
CA GLU A 112 -7.99 -0.05 9.15
C GLU A 112 -7.10 0.27 7.95
N ALA A 113 -5.94 0.90 8.19
CA ALA A 113 -4.97 1.20 7.13
C ALA A 113 -4.48 -0.10 6.47
N CYS A 114 -4.08 -1.10 7.25
CA CYS A 114 -3.51 -2.34 6.73
C CYS A 114 -4.55 -3.31 6.14
N ASN A 115 -5.85 -3.06 6.31
CA ASN A 115 -6.90 -4.01 5.91
C ASN A 115 -6.93 -4.29 4.40
N GLN A 116 -6.55 -3.30 3.58
CA GLN A 116 -6.53 -3.45 2.12
C GLN A 116 -5.22 -4.05 1.58
N ILE A 117 -4.20 -4.19 2.43
CA ILE A 117 -2.90 -4.72 2.03
C ILE A 117 -3.03 -6.21 1.72
N GLY A 118 -2.46 -6.63 0.59
CA GLY A 118 -2.48 -8.03 0.16
C GLY A 118 -3.71 -8.44 -0.64
N THR A 119 -4.70 -7.55 -0.78
CA THR A 119 -5.80 -7.73 -1.73
C THR A 119 -5.30 -7.74 -3.17
N ILE A 120 -6.08 -8.34 -4.07
CA ILE A 120 -5.78 -8.35 -5.50
C ILE A 120 -5.71 -6.91 -6.04
N GLU A 121 -6.60 -6.04 -5.60
CA GLU A 121 -6.64 -4.62 -5.97
C GLU A 121 -5.36 -3.89 -5.56
N HIS A 122 -4.95 -4.00 -4.29
CA HIS A 122 -3.70 -3.40 -3.80
C HIS A 122 -2.47 -3.88 -4.59
N ARG A 123 -2.44 -5.17 -4.98
CA ARG A 123 -1.35 -5.71 -5.82
C ARG A 123 -1.35 -5.09 -7.21
N TYR A 124 -2.51 -4.93 -7.84
CA TYR A 124 -2.61 -4.28 -9.14
C TYR A 124 -2.25 -2.78 -9.08
N GLU A 125 -2.70 -2.07 -8.05
CA GLU A 125 -2.32 -0.66 -7.84
C GLU A 125 -0.82 -0.49 -7.60
N ALA A 126 -0.22 -1.37 -6.80
CA ALA A 126 1.23 -1.38 -6.58
C ALA A 126 1.99 -1.65 -7.89
N MET A 127 1.53 -2.61 -8.71
CA MET A 127 2.09 -2.87 -10.03
C MET A 127 1.93 -1.66 -10.97
N ALA A 128 0.75 -1.05 -11.02
CA ALA A 128 0.48 0.12 -11.85
C ALA A 128 1.36 1.31 -11.46
N THR A 129 1.53 1.54 -10.15
CA THR A 129 2.39 2.59 -9.60
C THR A 129 3.86 2.35 -9.95
N ALA A 130 4.34 1.11 -9.81
CA ALA A 130 5.69 0.73 -10.23
C ALA A 130 5.90 0.95 -11.73
N PHE A 131 4.93 0.59 -12.56
CA PHE A 131 4.99 0.80 -14.01
C PHE A 131 4.98 2.30 -14.38
N ALA A 132 4.17 3.11 -13.70
CA ALA A 132 4.14 4.56 -13.89
C ALA A 132 5.46 5.22 -13.48
N ALA A 133 6.04 4.81 -12.34
CA ALA A 133 7.35 5.27 -11.89
C ALA A 133 8.46 4.92 -12.89
N ALA A 134 8.45 3.69 -13.41
CA ALA A 134 9.37 3.28 -14.48
C ALA A 134 9.16 4.09 -15.76
N LYS A 135 7.92 4.36 -16.17
CA LYS A 135 7.63 5.14 -17.37
C LYS A 135 8.14 6.59 -17.26
N GLY A 136 8.10 7.17 -16.06
CA GLY A 136 8.68 8.48 -15.76
C GLY A 136 10.19 8.55 -16.00
N THR A 137 10.93 7.47 -15.73
CA THR A 137 12.39 7.40 -15.97
C THR A 137 12.71 7.14 -17.45
N PHE A 138 11.94 6.30 -18.14
CA PHE A 138 12.16 6.01 -19.57
C PHE A 138 11.84 7.21 -20.48
N GLY A 139 10.89 8.07 -20.13
CA GLY A 139 10.55 9.26 -20.92
C GLY A 139 11.44 10.47 -20.68
N SER A 140 11.97 10.63 -19.46
CA SER A 140 12.75 11.80 -19.05
C SER A 140 14.19 11.80 -19.57
N ALA A 141 14.79 10.62 -19.74
CA ALA A 141 16.13 10.47 -20.35
C ALA A 141 16.10 10.40 -21.89
N ALA A 142 14.93 10.28 -22.52
CA ALA A 142 14.82 10.12 -23.96
C ALA A 142 15.11 11.45 -24.68
N VAL A 143 16.16 11.46 -25.51
CA VAL A 143 16.47 12.57 -26.43
C VAL A 143 15.67 12.39 -27.72
N CYS A 144 14.98 13.44 -28.15
CA CYS A 144 14.19 13.40 -29.36
C CYS A 144 15.07 13.29 -30.63
N TYR A 145 15.02 12.15 -31.31
CA TYR A 145 15.70 11.91 -32.60
C TYR A 145 15.24 12.83 -33.76
N GLY A 146 14.30 13.75 -33.53
CA GLY A 146 13.83 14.73 -34.52
C GLY A 146 14.34 16.15 -34.26
N CYS A 147 14.49 16.57 -33.01
CA CYS A 147 14.88 17.95 -32.65
C CYS A 147 16.05 18.05 -31.66
N GLY A 148 16.57 16.91 -31.19
CA GLY A 148 17.70 16.84 -30.26
C GLY A 148 17.39 17.26 -28.82
N LYS A 149 16.15 17.64 -28.49
CA LYS A 149 15.79 18.07 -27.13
C LYS A 149 15.40 16.88 -26.25
N PRO A 150 15.82 16.84 -24.98
CA PRO A 150 15.47 15.78 -24.03
C PRO A 150 13.99 15.82 -23.61
N GLY A 151 13.53 14.75 -22.97
CA GLY A 151 12.22 14.65 -22.32
C GLY A 151 11.06 14.24 -23.23
N HIS A 152 11.30 13.85 -24.49
CA HIS A 152 10.25 13.35 -25.38
C HIS A 152 10.81 12.55 -26.56
N LEU A 153 9.98 11.68 -27.17
CA LEU A 153 10.31 10.93 -28.38
C LEU A 153 9.91 11.69 -29.65
N LYS A 154 10.46 11.29 -30.80
CA LYS A 154 10.17 11.89 -32.12
C LYS A 154 8.68 11.92 -32.49
N LYS A 155 7.88 10.97 -31.98
CA LYS A 155 6.42 10.90 -32.19
C LYS A 155 5.66 12.02 -31.48
N ASP A 156 6.15 12.46 -30.33
CA ASP A 156 5.52 13.46 -29.45
C ASP A 156 6.14 14.86 -29.59
N CYS A 157 7.02 15.04 -30.58
CA CYS A 157 7.73 16.29 -30.82
C CYS A 157 6.80 17.41 -31.31
N LEU A 158 6.58 18.43 -30.46
CA LEU A 158 5.79 19.62 -30.80
C LEU A 158 6.41 20.45 -31.94
N ALA A 159 7.73 20.42 -32.12
CA ALA A 159 8.40 21.10 -33.24
C ALA A 159 7.93 20.54 -34.59
N ARG A 160 7.62 19.23 -34.66
CA ARG A 160 7.08 18.58 -35.87
C ARG A 160 5.63 18.98 -36.14
N LYS A 161 4.82 19.15 -35.09
CA LYS A 161 3.45 19.68 -35.21
C LYS A 161 3.46 21.12 -35.71
N LYS A 162 4.37 21.98 -35.21
CA LYS A 162 4.58 23.34 -35.72
C LYS A 162 5.09 23.38 -37.17
N ALA A 163 5.98 22.48 -37.57
CA ALA A 163 6.46 22.40 -38.96
C ALA A 163 5.34 21.98 -39.94
N LYS A 164 4.50 21.00 -39.58
CA LYS A 164 3.30 20.66 -40.36
C LYS A 164 2.30 21.82 -40.44
N LEU A 165 2.15 22.58 -39.36
CA LEU A 165 1.28 23.76 -39.34
C LEU A 165 1.84 24.92 -40.19
N LYS A 166 3.17 25.09 -40.24
CA LYS A 166 3.85 26.03 -41.15
C LYS A 166 3.78 25.61 -42.62
N ALA A 167 3.69 24.32 -42.93
CA ALA A 167 3.51 23.84 -44.30
C ALA A 167 2.12 24.17 -44.89
N LEU A 168 1.18 24.66 -44.07
CA LEU A 168 -0.08 25.28 -44.49
C LEU A 168 0.07 26.81 -44.59
N ASP A 169 1.24 27.29 -44.99
CA ASP A 169 1.44 28.70 -45.33
C ASP A 169 0.59 29.10 -46.53
N ILE A 170 0.34 30.40 -46.62
CA ILE A 170 -0.50 31.04 -47.62
C ILE A 170 -0.14 30.50 -49.00
N CYS A 171 -1.15 30.16 -49.81
CA CYS A 171 -0.93 29.58 -51.13
C CYS A 171 0.09 30.42 -51.92
N PRO A 172 1.27 29.88 -52.28
CA PRO A 172 2.32 30.67 -52.92
C PRO A 172 1.97 31.09 -54.35
N ARG A 173 0.86 30.56 -54.91
CA ARG A 173 0.39 30.89 -56.26
C ARG A 173 -0.54 32.10 -56.27
N CYS A 174 -1.46 32.20 -55.31
CA CYS A 174 -2.45 33.28 -55.28
C CYS A 174 -2.34 34.22 -54.09
N CYS A 175 -1.47 33.89 -53.13
CA CYS A 175 -1.33 34.60 -51.88
C CYS A 175 -2.65 34.74 -51.07
N LYS A 176 -3.69 33.96 -51.41
CA LYS A 176 -5.01 33.97 -50.78
C LYS A 176 -5.25 32.67 -50.03
N GLY A 177 -5.38 32.76 -48.70
CA GLY A 177 -5.78 31.63 -47.87
C GLY A 177 -4.76 30.49 -47.81
N ARG A 178 -5.10 29.45 -47.05
CA ARG A 178 -4.24 28.30 -46.75
C ARG A 178 -4.69 27.08 -47.54
N HIS A 179 -4.09 26.86 -48.69
CA HIS A 179 -4.34 25.70 -49.55
C HIS A 179 -3.09 25.37 -50.37
N PHE A 180 -2.97 24.12 -50.80
CA PHE A 180 -1.85 23.68 -51.62
C PHE A 180 -1.92 24.29 -53.03
N SER A 181 -0.78 24.58 -53.66
CA SER A 181 -0.71 25.21 -54.98
C SER A 181 -1.47 24.47 -56.08
N ASN A 182 -1.60 23.15 -55.97
CA ASN A 182 -2.37 22.32 -56.90
C ASN A 182 -3.89 22.38 -56.68
N GLN A 183 -4.34 22.91 -55.54
CA GLN A 183 -5.75 23.17 -55.20
C GLN A 183 -6.11 24.65 -55.38
N CYS A 184 -5.21 25.45 -55.99
CA CYS A 184 -5.41 26.87 -56.20
C CYS A 184 -6.24 27.13 -57.45
N HIS A 185 -7.48 27.58 -57.26
CA HIS A 185 -8.41 27.96 -58.33
C HIS A 185 -8.50 29.48 -58.56
N SER A 186 -7.69 30.28 -57.85
CA SER A 186 -7.70 31.73 -58.03
C SER A 186 -7.09 32.12 -59.38
N LYS A 187 -7.78 33.00 -60.11
CA LYS A 187 -7.27 33.58 -61.37
C LYS A 187 -6.36 34.79 -61.14
N TYR A 188 -6.44 35.39 -59.95
CA TYR A 188 -5.71 36.61 -59.58
C TYR A 188 -5.04 36.46 -58.22
N ASP A 189 -3.86 37.05 -58.05
CA ASP A 189 -3.16 37.10 -56.76
C ASP A 189 -3.81 38.11 -55.79
N SER A 190 -3.21 38.32 -54.61
CA SER A 190 -3.68 39.29 -53.61
C SER A 190 -3.61 40.74 -54.09
N GLU A 191 -2.76 41.04 -55.06
CA GLU A 191 -2.53 42.38 -55.63
C GLU A 191 -3.38 42.65 -56.88
N GLY A 192 -4.17 41.67 -57.33
CA GLY A 192 -5.02 41.77 -58.52
C GLY A 192 -4.30 41.44 -59.83
N CYS A 193 -3.06 40.94 -59.79
CA CYS A 193 -2.35 40.51 -60.97
C CYS A 193 -2.84 39.13 -61.45
N PRO A 194 -2.97 38.91 -62.77
CA PRO A 194 -3.38 37.63 -63.33
C PRO A 194 -2.30 36.57 -63.12
N ILE A 195 -2.70 35.41 -62.57
CA ILE A 195 -1.82 34.27 -62.30
C ILE A 195 -1.70 33.45 -63.60
N GLN A 196 -0.49 33.33 -64.16
CA GLN A 196 -0.26 32.53 -65.36
C GLN A 196 -0.49 31.05 -65.06
N GLY A 197 -1.49 30.44 -65.70
CA GLY A 197 -1.78 29.01 -65.56
C GLY A 197 -0.76 28.16 -66.31
N ASN A 198 -0.34 27.04 -65.72
CA ASN A 198 0.33 25.98 -66.48
C ASN A 198 -0.61 25.56 -67.61
N ARG A 199 -0.14 25.68 -68.85
CA ARG A 199 -0.68 24.90 -69.97
C ARG A 199 -0.54 23.42 -69.60
N SER A 200 -1.58 22.68 -69.95
CA SER A 200 -1.77 21.24 -69.76
C SER A 200 -0.52 20.41 -70.00
#